data_AF-A0A558HUS3-F1
#
_entry.id   AF-A0A558HUS3-F1
#
_cell.length_a   1.000
_cell.length_b   1.000
_cell.length_c   1.000
_cell.angle_alpha   90.00
_cell.angle_beta   90.00
_cell.angle_gamma   90.00
#
_symmetry.space_group_name_H-M   'P 1'
#
loop_
_entity.id
_entity.type
_entity.pdbx_description
1 polymer ?
#
loop_
_entity_poly.entity_id
_entity_poly.type
_entity_poly.pdbx_seq_one_letter_code
_entity_poly.pdbx_strand_id
1 'polypeptide(L)'
;MHFRRLLVLNAVGLVLLTCWWVPTLDFWTILDSDIFWGFNLLISPLNPHWDALLGLLNTRAFDACSFLMMGALFTWAMLSDERPYRYRHWLSIGITMLLTAGLISLFVLRVISYEHASPTRMFAHAQHLSELVSFKTKDSASNSFPGDHGLMLMVFASFMLVFAPRRIALWSLAFVVLLSAPRIMVGAHWFSDVYLGSLSIALIALPWVLCTPLARTAASRMERCLARVNQYRPQA
;
A
#
# COMPACT_ATOMS: atom_id res chain seq x y z
N MET A 1 -4.22 5.40 27.04
CA MET A 1 -4.23 6.34 25.89
C MET A 1 -2.90 6.27 25.16
N HIS A 2 -2.88 6.03 23.85
CA HIS A 2 -1.65 5.95 23.03
C HIS A 2 -1.21 7.31 22.46
N PHE A 3 -1.52 8.42 23.14
CA PHE A 3 -1.29 9.77 22.64
C PHE A 3 0.18 10.03 22.30
N ARG A 4 1.12 9.53 23.12
CA ARG A 4 2.56 9.59 22.82
C ARG A 4 2.92 8.90 21.51
N ARG A 5 2.36 7.72 21.23
CA ARG A 5 2.61 6.98 19.98
C ARG A 5 2.06 7.74 18.78
N LEU A 6 0.86 8.31 18.90
CA LEU A 6 0.26 9.15 17.87
C LEU A 6 1.16 10.33 17.53
N LEU A 7 1.63 11.07 18.54
CA LEU A 7 2.51 12.22 18.32
C LEU A 7 3.83 11.83 17.66
N VAL A 8 4.46 10.74 18.13
CA VAL A 8 5.72 10.25 17.55
C VAL A 8 5.53 9.83 16.09
N LEU A 9 4.49 9.05 15.77
CA LEU A 9 4.25 8.59 14.40
C LEU A 9 3.94 9.76 13.46
N ASN A 10 3.11 10.71 13.89
CA ASN A 10 2.83 11.92 13.11
C ASN A 10 4.09 12.78 12.94
N ALA A 11 4.89 12.95 13.99
CA ALA A 11 6.14 13.70 13.90
C ALA A 11 7.12 13.04 12.91
N VAL A 12 7.26 11.71 12.96
CA VAL A 12 8.07 10.97 11.98
C VAL A 12 7.52 11.15 10.56
N GLY A 13 6.20 11.04 10.38
CA GLY A 13 5.57 11.27 9.07
C GLY A 13 5.79 12.69 8.54
N LEU A 14 5.71 13.71 9.39
CA LEU A 14 5.99 15.10 9.01
C LEU A 14 7.47 15.33 8.69
N VAL A 15 8.38 14.73 9.46
CA VAL A 15 9.82 14.80 9.20
C VAL A 15 10.16 14.13 7.87
N LEU A 16 9.57 12.96 7.58
CA LEU A 16 9.76 12.29 6.30
C LEU A 16 9.21 13.12 5.14
N LEU A 17 8.00 13.66 5.28
CA LEU A 17 7.38 14.49 4.25
C LEU A 17 8.20 15.77 3.98
N THR A 18 8.65 16.44 5.03
CA THR A 18 9.48 17.66 4.89
C THR A 18 10.86 17.33 4.33
N CYS A 19 11.49 16.24 4.75
CA CYS A 19 12.76 15.78 4.21
C CYS A 19 12.65 15.49 2.70
N TRP A 20 11.54 14.89 2.26
CA TRP A 20 11.29 14.62 0.85
C TRP A 20 10.94 15.89 0.05
N TRP A 21 10.18 16.82 0.64
CA TRP A 21 9.71 18.03 -0.06
C TRP A 21 10.80 19.10 -0.25
N VAL A 22 11.84 19.12 0.58
CA VAL A 22 12.90 20.14 0.53
C VAL A 22 13.70 20.02 -0.78
N PRO A 23 13.56 20.95 -1.74
CA PRO A 23 14.14 20.79 -3.07
C PRO A 23 15.67 20.92 -3.08
N THR A 24 16.26 21.46 -2.01
CA THR A 24 17.72 21.60 -1.87
C THR A 24 18.41 20.30 -1.47
N LEU A 25 17.65 19.24 -1.17
CA LEU A 25 18.19 17.91 -0.89
C LEU A 25 18.17 17.07 -2.17
N ASP A 26 19.24 17.21 -2.97
CA ASP A 26 19.46 16.37 -4.17
C ASP A 26 19.61 14.87 -3.84
N PHE A 27 19.73 14.52 -2.56
CA PHE A 27 19.80 13.14 -2.11
C PHE A 27 18.67 12.27 -2.68
N TRP A 28 17.43 12.76 -2.65
CA TRP A 28 16.28 11.97 -3.11
C TRP A 28 16.27 11.80 -4.62
N THR A 29 16.59 12.85 -5.37
CA THR A 29 16.64 12.81 -6.83
C THR A 29 17.77 11.90 -7.32
N ILE A 30 18.93 11.92 -6.65
CA ILE A 30 20.05 11.00 -6.92
C ILE A 30 19.64 9.55 -6.60
N LEU A 31 19.11 9.29 -5.41
CA LEU A 31 18.70 7.95 -5.00
C LEU A 31 17.65 7.35 -5.95
N ASP A 32 16.65 8.15 -6.29
CA ASP A 32 15.59 7.75 -7.23
C ASP A 32 16.15 7.43 -8.62
N SER A 33 17.09 8.24 -9.11
CA SER A 33 17.76 8.00 -10.39
C SER A 33 18.62 6.74 -10.37
N ASP A 34 19.41 6.53 -9.32
CA ASP A 34 20.29 5.37 -9.15
C ASP A 34 19.48 4.07 -9.06
N ILE A 35 18.38 4.07 -8.30
CA ILE A 35 17.47 2.91 -8.21
C ILE A 35 16.84 2.64 -9.57
N PHE A 36 16.32 3.68 -10.23
CA PHE A 36 15.71 3.53 -11.54
C PHE A 36 16.69 2.95 -12.55
N TRP A 37 17.86 3.57 -12.74
CA TRP A 37 18.85 3.09 -13.71
C TRP A 37 19.42 1.72 -13.33
N GLY A 38 19.59 1.44 -12.04
CA GLY A 38 20.02 0.13 -11.55
C GLY A 38 19.10 -1.01 -12.02
N PHE A 39 17.78 -0.79 -12.02
CA PHE A 39 16.83 -1.78 -12.56
C PHE A 39 16.63 -1.65 -14.07
N ASN A 40 16.60 -0.44 -14.63
CA ASN A 40 16.35 -0.22 -16.05
C ASN A 40 17.47 -0.79 -16.92
N LEU A 41 18.73 -0.76 -16.45
CA LEU A 41 19.87 -1.41 -17.12
C LEU A 41 19.76 -2.94 -17.17
N LEU A 42 18.99 -3.55 -16.27
CA LEU A 42 18.72 -4.99 -16.28
C LEU A 42 17.64 -5.37 -17.29
N ILE A 43 16.83 -4.41 -17.73
CA ILE A 43 15.83 -4.59 -18.78
C ILE A 43 16.55 -4.55 -20.12
N SER A 44 16.69 -5.71 -20.76
CA SER A 44 17.51 -5.83 -21.96
C SER A 44 17.06 -7.03 -22.80
N PRO A 45 17.06 -6.92 -24.13
CA PRO A 45 16.79 -8.06 -25.03
C PRO A 45 17.68 -9.28 -24.77
N LEU A 46 18.83 -9.10 -24.10
CA LEU A 46 19.76 -10.14 -23.71
C LEU A 46 19.22 -11.07 -22.61
N ASN A 47 18.24 -10.62 -21.81
CA ASN A 47 17.67 -11.35 -20.67
C ASN A 47 16.13 -11.48 -20.77
N PRO A 48 15.60 -12.17 -21.80
CA PRO A 48 14.15 -12.22 -22.05
C PRO A 48 13.34 -12.88 -20.92
N HIS A 49 13.96 -13.78 -20.14
CA HIS A 49 13.30 -14.39 -18.97
C HIS A 49 13.07 -13.38 -17.83
N TRP A 50 14.01 -12.47 -17.61
CA TRP A 50 13.90 -11.41 -16.62
C TRP A 50 12.82 -10.41 -17.01
N ASP A 51 12.83 -10.00 -18.29
CA ASP A 51 11.84 -9.08 -18.85
C ASP A 51 10.43 -9.69 -18.80
N ALA A 52 10.28 -10.97 -19.13
CA ALA A 52 9.01 -11.68 -19.02
C ALA A 52 8.50 -11.78 -17.57
N LEU A 53 9.39 -12.03 -16.60
CA LEU A 53 9.05 -12.04 -15.18
C LEU A 53 8.59 -10.66 -14.70
N LEU A 54 9.37 -9.61 -14.98
CA LEU A 54 8.99 -8.24 -14.64
C LEU A 54 7.68 -7.84 -15.31
N GLY A 55 7.47 -8.28 -16.55
CA GLY A 55 6.24 -8.06 -17.29
C GLY A 55 5.06 -8.70 -16.57
N LEU A 56 5.18 -9.98 -16.21
CA LEU A 56 4.15 -10.74 -15.50
C LEU A 56 3.78 -10.09 -14.17
N LEU A 57 4.79 -9.68 -13.39
CA LEU A 57 4.65 -9.00 -12.10
C LEU A 57 4.07 -7.58 -12.24
N ASN A 58 3.96 -7.05 -13.45
CA ASN A 58 3.41 -5.72 -13.71
C ASN A 58 2.08 -5.73 -14.49
N THR A 59 1.36 -6.86 -14.44
CA THR A 59 0.03 -7.03 -15.05
C THR A 59 -1.13 -6.73 -14.09
N ARG A 60 -2.34 -6.54 -14.63
CA ARG A 60 -3.58 -6.50 -13.81
C ARG A 60 -3.84 -7.83 -13.10
N ALA A 61 -3.39 -8.94 -13.66
CA ALA A 61 -3.51 -10.26 -13.02
C ALA A 61 -2.64 -10.33 -11.75
N PHE A 62 -1.43 -9.73 -11.78
CA PHE A 62 -0.60 -9.61 -10.59
C PHE A 62 -1.24 -8.73 -9.51
N ASP A 63 -1.90 -7.63 -9.89
CA ASP A 63 -2.66 -6.80 -8.94
C ASP A 63 -3.76 -7.64 -8.24
N ALA A 64 -4.50 -8.46 -9.00
CA ALA A 64 -5.51 -9.35 -8.44
C ALA A 64 -4.89 -10.45 -7.55
N CYS A 65 -3.78 -11.04 -7.97
CA CYS A 65 -3.04 -12.03 -7.18
C CYS A 65 -2.55 -11.43 -5.84
N SER A 66 -1.99 -10.22 -5.87
CA SER A 66 -1.58 -9.47 -4.69
C SER A 66 -2.75 -9.27 -3.72
N PHE A 67 -3.92 -8.89 -4.23
CA PHE A 67 -5.13 -8.75 -3.42
C PHE A 67 -5.58 -10.09 -2.80
N LEU A 68 -5.52 -11.18 -3.56
CA LEU A 68 -5.81 -12.53 -3.04
C LEU A 68 -4.83 -12.95 -1.95
N MET A 69 -3.53 -12.66 -2.10
CA MET A 69 -2.52 -12.94 -1.07
C MET A 69 -2.81 -12.16 0.21
N MET A 70 -3.18 -10.89 0.12
CA MET A 70 -3.61 -10.09 1.26
C MET A 70 -4.89 -10.68 1.91
N GLY A 71 -5.86 -11.10 1.10
CA GLY A 71 -7.08 -11.76 1.57
C GLY A 71 -6.81 -13.09 2.28
N ALA A 72 -5.85 -13.89 1.78
CA ALA A 72 -5.40 -15.11 2.41
C ALA A 72 -4.74 -14.83 3.76
N LEU A 73 -3.88 -13.81 3.83
CA LEU A 73 -3.23 -13.38 5.07
C LEU A 73 -4.22 -12.86 6.11
N PHE A 74 -5.23 -12.09 5.66
CA PHE A 74 -6.34 -11.63 6.49
C PHE A 74 -7.19 -12.79 7.02
N THR A 75 -7.48 -13.76 6.15
CA THR A 75 -8.23 -14.97 6.53
C THR A 75 -7.43 -15.80 7.52
N TRP A 76 -6.12 -15.94 7.33
CA TRP A 76 -5.25 -16.62 8.29
C TRP A 76 -5.27 -15.91 9.65
N ALA A 77 -5.27 -14.58 9.68
CA ALA A 77 -5.39 -13.81 10.92
C ALA A 77 -6.74 -14.05 11.61
N MET A 78 -7.83 -14.04 10.85
CA MET A 78 -9.17 -14.35 11.34
C MET A 78 -9.29 -15.77 11.91
N LEU A 79 -8.74 -16.77 11.22
CA LEU A 79 -8.79 -18.16 11.66
C LEU A 79 -7.90 -18.41 12.89
N SER A 80 -6.84 -17.62 13.06
CA SER A 80 -5.95 -17.68 14.23
C SER A 80 -6.53 -17.00 15.48
N ASP A 81 -7.66 -16.29 15.37
CA ASP A 81 -8.31 -15.63 16.50
C ASP A 81 -9.21 -16.62 17.27
N GLU A 82 -8.97 -16.75 18.57
CA GLU A 82 -9.68 -17.70 19.45
C GLU A 82 -11.06 -17.19 19.92
N ARG A 83 -11.44 -15.95 19.55
CA ARG A 83 -12.72 -15.36 19.98
C ARG A 83 -13.95 -16.13 19.48
N PRO A 84 -15.02 -16.24 20.29
CA PRO A 84 -16.25 -16.96 19.90
C PRO A 84 -16.97 -16.35 18.69
N TYR A 85 -16.83 -15.04 18.44
CA TYR A 85 -17.43 -14.34 17.30
C TYR A 85 -16.41 -13.84 16.28
N ARG A 86 -15.29 -14.57 16.10
CA ARG A 86 -14.15 -14.15 15.26
C ARG A 86 -14.57 -13.65 13.87
N TYR A 87 -15.47 -14.35 13.18
CA TYR A 87 -15.88 -13.98 11.82
C TYR A 87 -16.53 -12.60 11.76
N ARG A 88 -17.41 -12.28 12.73
CA ARG A 88 -18.07 -10.96 12.80
C ARG A 88 -17.08 -9.86 13.19
N HIS A 89 -16.18 -10.18 14.12
CA HIS A 89 -15.14 -9.25 14.56
C HIS A 89 -14.21 -8.87 13.41
N TRP A 90 -13.68 -9.87 12.71
CA TRP A 90 -12.79 -9.67 11.56
C TRP A 90 -13.50 -9.06 10.36
N LEU A 91 -14.76 -9.43 10.08
CA LEU A 91 -15.55 -8.74 9.07
C LEU A 91 -15.69 -7.24 9.39
N SER A 92 -15.92 -6.90 10.66
CA SER A 92 -16.02 -5.50 11.10
C SER A 92 -14.70 -4.74 11.00
N ILE A 93 -13.58 -5.40 11.31
CA ILE A 93 -12.23 -4.86 11.08
C ILE A 93 -12.01 -4.64 9.59
N GLY A 94 -12.35 -5.62 8.74
CA GLY A 94 -12.20 -5.54 7.29
C GLY A 94 -12.99 -4.39 6.69
N ILE A 95 -14.26 -4.22 7.08
CA ILE A 95 -15.08 -3.08 6.65
C ILE A 95 -14.46 -1.75 7.12
N THR A 96 -14.02 -1.68 8.38
CA THR A 96 -13.38 -0.47 8.92
C THR A 96 -12.10 -0.12 8.17
N MET A 97 -11.31 -1.13 7.81
CA MET A 97 -10.09 -1.00 7.02
C MET A 97 -10.38 -0.47 5.62
N LEU A 98 -11.36 -1.06 4.92
CA LEU A 98 -11.76 -0.62 3.57
C LEU A 98 -12.34 0.80 3.57
N LEU A 99 -13.14 1.16 4.58
CA LEU A 99 -13.64 2.53 4.75
C LEU A 99 -12.49 3.51 5.00
N THR A 100 -11.53 3.14 5.85
CA THR A 100 -10.34 3.96 6.12
C THR A 100 -9.51 4.16 4.86
N ALA A 101 -9.25 3.06 4.12
CA ALA A 101 -8.53 3.07 2.85
C ALA A 101 -9.21 3.99 1.83
N GLY A 102 -10.53 3.86 1.65
CA GLY A 102 -11.31 4.68 0.74
C GLY A 102 -11.34 6.15 1.13
N LEU A 103 -11.48 6.48 2.41
CA LEU A 103 -11.45 7.86 2.89
C LEU A 103 -10.09 8.52 2.70
N ILE A 104 -9.00 7.81 3.00
CA ILE A 104 -7.64 8.31 2.75
C ILE A 104 -7.41 8.49 1.25
N SER A 105 -7.79 7.52 0.42
CA SER A 105 -7.67 7.63 -1.04
C SER A 105 -8.45 8.83 -1.59
N LEU A 106 -9.70 9.03 -1.15
CA LEU A 106 -10.49 10.21 -1.53
C LEU A 106 -9.88 11.53 -1.05
N PHE A 107 -9.30 11.54 0.15
CA PHE A 107 -8.62 12.72 0.69
C PHE A 107 -7.40 13.06 -0.17
N VAL A 108 -6.54 12.08 -0.44
CA VAL A 108 -5.38 12.24 -1.32
C VAL A 108 -5.84 12.79 -2.68
N LEU A 109 -6.77 12.10 -3.35
CA LEU A 109 -7.24 12.48 -4.69
C LEU A 109 -7.81 13.90 -4.78
N ARG A 110 -8.35 14.45 -3.67
CA ARG A 110 -8.95 15.78 -3.65
C ARG A 110 -8.02 16.88 -3.15
N VAL A 111 -7.07 16.55 -2.29
CA VAL A 111 -6.24 17.52 -1.57
C VAL A 111 -4.83 17.59 -2.14
N ILE A 112 -4.29 16.46 -2.60
CA ILE A 112 -2.96 16.39 -3.20
C ILE A 112 -3.12 16.57 -4.71
N SER A 113 -2.88 17.78 -5.19
CA SER A 113 -2.84 18.12 -6.63
C SER A 113 -1.44 17.98 -7.25
N TYR A 114 -0.46 17.57 -6.45
CA TYR A 114 0.92 17.37 -6.91
C TYR A 114 1.01 16.05 -7.64
N GLU A 115 1.11 16.12 -8.97
CA GLU A 115 1.36 14.97 -9.85
C GLU A 115 2.71 15.17 -10.53
N HIS A 116 3.51 14.10 -10.64
CA HIS A 116 4.66 14.09 -11.52
C HIS A 116 4.76 12.80 -12.33
N ALA A 117 5.40 12.94 -13.48
CA ALA A 117 5.60 11.85 -14.42
C ALA A 117 6.48 10.75 -13.81
N SER A 118 6.19 9.50 -14.21
CA SER A 118 7.00 8.33 -13.86
C SER A 118 8.41 8.43 -14.45
N PRO A 119 9.42 7.75 -13.86
CA PRO A 119 10.79 7.76 -14.36
C PRO A 119 10.90 7.43 -15.86
N THR A 120 10.15 6.42 -16.32
CA THR A 120 10.11 6.01 -17.74
C THR A 120 9.54 7.08 -18.68
N ARG A 121 8.82 8.07 -18.15
CA ARG A 121 8.32 9.22 -18.93
C ARG A 121 9.20 10.47 -18.81
N MET A 122 9.99 10.57 -17.74
CA MET A 122 10.89 11.70 -17.50
C MET A 122 12.20 11.56 -18.29
N PHE A 123 12.72 10.34 -18.42
CA PHE A 123 13.97 10.07 -19.13
C PHE A 123 13.72 9.62 -20.58
N ALA A 124 14.23 10.39 -21.55
CA ALA A 124 14.03 10.14 -22.99
C ALA A 124 14.66 8.83 -23.52
N HIS A 125 15.55 8.19 -22.76
CA HIS A 125 16.27 6.96 -23.14
C HIS A 125 15.93 5.76 -22.26
N ALA A 126 14.84 5.85 -21.48
CA ALA A 126 14.39 4.74 -20.64
C ALA A 126 13.99 3.53 -21.49
N GLN A 127 14.42 2.33 -21.08
CA GLN A 127 13.91 1.09 -21.67
C GLN A 127 12.46 0.90 -21.24
N HIS A 128 11.56 0.72 -22.21
CA HIS A 128 10.14 0.45 -21.98
C HIS A 128 9.87 -1.05 -22.07
N LEU A 129 9.47 -1.65 -20.94
CA LEU A 129 9.19 -3.08 -20.87
C LEU A 129 8.02 -3.50 -21.77
N SER A 130 7.08 -2.59 -22.05
CA SER A 130 5.96 -2.79 -22.98
C SER A 130 6.40 -2.94 -24.44
N GLU A 131 7.60 -2.49 -24.80
CA GLU A 131 8.17 -2.68 -26.14
C GLU A 131 8.86 -4.04 -26.30
N LEU A 132 9.29 -4.64 -25.19
CA LEU A 132 10.05 -5.89 -25.16
C LEU A 132 9.17 -7.13 -24.94
N VAL A 133 7.96 -6.94 -24.40
CA VAL A 133 7.07 -8.03 -24.01
C VAL A 133 5.74 -7.93 -24.76
N SER A 134 5.27 -9.05 -25.32
CA SER A 134 4.09 -9.09 -26.22
C SER A 134 2.73 -8.86 -25.55
N PHE A 135 2.69 -8.68 -24.23
CA PHE A 135 1.46 -8.50 -23.46
C PHE A 135 1.46 -7.18 -22.68
N LYS A 136 0.27 -6.63 -22.42
CA LYS A 136 0.09 -5.30 -21.83
C LYS A 136 0.66 -5.23 -20.40
N THR A 137 1.76 -4.51 -20.23
CA THR A 137 2.40 -4.20 -18.94
C THR A 137 2.09 -2.75 -18.52
N LYS A 138 2.09 -2.47 -17.21
CA LYS A 138 1.91 -1.11 -16.68
C LYS A 138 3.29 -0.48 -16.38
N ASP A 139 4.10 -0.29 -17.42
CA ASP A 139 5.47 0.24 -17.33
C ASP A 139 5.56 1.77 -17.41
N SER A 140 4.41 2.44 -17.55
CA SER A 140 4.31 3.90 -17.40
C SER A 140 3.03 4.29 -16.65
N ALA A 141 3.17 5.24 -15.71
CA ALA A 141 2.06 5.90 -15.06
C ALA A 141 2.05 7.39 -15.43
N SER A 142 0.89 7.92 -15.81
CA SER A 142 0.70 9.36 -16.02
C SER A 142 0.65 10.14 -14.71
N ASN A 143 0.30 9.45 -13.62
CA ASN A 143 0.22 10.01 -12.29
C ASN A 143 0.86 9.00 -11.30
N SER A 144 2.10 9.28 -10.90
CA SER A 144 2.92 8.35 -10.10
C SER A 144 2.83 8.64 -8.60
N PHE A 145 2.27 9.79 -8.24
CA PHE A 145 2.20 10.26 -6.87
C PHE A 145 0.74 10.48 -6.41
N PRO A 146 0.34 9.89 -5.26
CA PRO A 146 1.06 8.88 -4.50
C PRO A 146 0.99 7.50 -5.17
N GLY A 147 1.88 6.59 -4.76
CA GLY A 147 1.73 5.18 -5.12
C GLY A 147 0.46 4.58 -4.49
N ASP A 148 -0.67 4.63 -5.19
CA ASP A 148 -1.96 4.11 -4.70
C ASP A 148 -1.83 2.68 -4.17
N HIS A 149 -1.09 1.83 -4.88
CA HIS A 149 -0.78 0.47 -4.44
C HIS A 149 0.04 0.43 -3.14
N GLY A 150 1.08 1.26 -3.02
CA GLY A 150 1.92 1.33 -1.84
C GLY A 150 1.14 1.78 -0.60
N LEU A 151 0.31 2.82 -0.75
CA LEU A 151 -0.53 3.32 0.32
C LEU A 151 -1.54 2.27 0.79
N MET A 152 -2.23 1.58 -0.13
CA MET A 152 -3.19 0.53 0.24
C MET A 152 -2.52 -0.64 0.96
N LEU A 153 -1.31 -1.05 0.54
CA LEU A 153 -0.51 -2.05 1.25
C LEU A 153 -0.16 -1.61 2.67
N MET A 154 0.22 -0.33 2.86
CA MET A 154 0.53 0.22 4.17
C MET A 154 -0.69 0.35 5.09
N VAL A 155 -1.87 0.70 4.54
CA VAL A 155 -3.14 0.66 5.30
C VAL A 155 -3.40 -0.75 5.80
N PHE A 156 -3.33 -1.74 4.91
CA PHE A 156 -3.52 -3.14 5.28
C PHE A 156 -2.52 -3.60 6.36
N ALA A 157 -1.22 -3.36 6.16
CA ALA A 157 -0.19 -3.73 7.10
C ALA A 157 -0.38 -3.07 8.48
N SER A 158 -0.82 -1.81 8.51
CA SER A 158 -1.11 -1.09 9.75
C SER A 158 -2.28 -1.69 10.53
N PHE A 159 -3.34 -2.13 9.83
CA PHE A 159 -4.43 -2.87 10.47
C PHE A 159 -3.95 -4.23 10.99
N MET A 160 -3.14 -4.96 10.23
CA MET A 160 -2.58 -6.23 10.69
C MET A 160 -1.67 -6.05 11.91
N LEU A 161 -0.86 -4.99 11.97
CA LEU A 161 -0.03 -4.66 13.14
C LEU A 161 -0.84 -4.43 14.43
N VAL A 162 -2.07 -3.97 14.31
CA VAL A 162 -2.93 -3.64 15.46
C VAL A 162 -3.80 -4.82 15.89
N PHE A 163 -4.31 -5.59 14.93
CA PHE A 163 -5.34 -6.61 15.18
C PHE A 163 -4.87 -8.05 15.00
N ALA A 164 -3.84 -8.30 14.17
CA ALA A 164 -3.37 -9.65 13.87
C ALA A 164 -2.27 -10.12 14.84
N PRO A 165 -2.07 -11.45 14.96
CA PRO A 165 -0.91 -12.02 15.63
C PRO A 165 0.41 -11.48 15.04
N ARG A 166 1.44 -11.35 15.89
CA ARG A 166 2.73 -10.72 15.52
C ARG A 166 3.38 -11.34 14.28
N ARG A 167 3.28 -12.66 14.10
CA ARG A 167 3.80 -13.37 12.92
C ARG A 167 3.13 -12.90 11.62
N ILE A 168 1.82 -12.74 11.65
CA ILE A 168 1.02 -12.31 10.49
C ILE A 168 1.24 -10.83 10.20
N ALA A 169 1.36 -10.01 11.24
CA ALA A 169 1.73 -8.61 11.09
C ALA A 169 3.11 -8.43 10.42
N LEU A 170 4.11 -9.25 10.76
CA LEU A 170 5.42 -9.20 10.11
C LEU A 170 5.32 -9.59 8.62
N TRP A 171 4.53 -10.60 8.26
CA TRP A 171 4.26 -10.93 6.86
C TRP A 171 3.59 -9.79 6.10
N SER A 172 2.65 -9.08 6.75
CA SER A 172 1.99 -7.93 6.12
C SER A 172 2.96 -6.78 5.82
N LEU A 173 3.98 -6.59 6.66
CA LEU A 173 5.06 -5.63 6.39
C LEU A 173 5.94 -6.08 5.22
N ALA A 174 6.27 -7.37 5.14
CA ALA A 174 7.01 -7.91 4.00
C ALA A 174 6.23 -7.71 2.68
N PHE A 175 4.90 -7.85 2.71
CA PHE A 175 4.06 -7.62 1.52
C PHE A 175 4.12 -6.18 1.03
N VAL A 176 4.27 -5.18 1.91
CA VAL A 176 4.46 -3.78 1.46
C VAL A 176 5.66 -3.68 0.52
N VAL A 177 6.76 -4.33 0.86
CA VAL A 177 7.99 -4.30 0.05
C VAL A 177 7.84 -5.17 -1.19
N LEU A 178 7.46 -6.44 -1.01
CA LEU A 178 7.45 -7.43 -2.08
C LEU A 178 6.42 -7.13 -3.18
N LEU A 179 5.25 -6.61 -2.80
CA LEU A 179 4.15 -6.37 -3.75
C LEU A 179 4.23 -4.97 -4.41
N SER A 180 4.97 -4.02 -3.81
CA SER A 180 5.24 -2.72 -4.44
C SER A 180 6.52 -2.70 -5.28
N ALA A 181 7.50 -3.56 -4.99
CA ALA A 181 8.79 -3.60 -5.68
C ALA A 181 8.68 -3.71 -7.22
N PRO A 182 7.83 -4.57 -7.82
CA PRO A 182 7.74 -4.68 -9.27
C PRO A 182 7.40 -3.35 -9.97
N ARG A 183 6.62 -2.49 -9.31
CA ARG A 183 6.24 -1.17 -9.83
C ARG A 183 7.41 -0.20 -9.88
N ILE A 184 8.30 -0.29 -8.91
CA ILE A 184 9.53 0.52 -8.84
C ILE A 184 10.55 -0.01 -9.85
N MET A 185 10.72 -1.33 -9.91
CA MET A 185 11.70 -1.98 -10.79
C MET A 185 11.45 -1.70 -12.28
N VAL A 186 10.19 -1.64 -12.70
CA VAL A 186 9.83 -1.31 -14.10
C VAL A 186 9.78 0.20 -14.34
N GLY A 187 10.03 1.03 -13.33
CA GLY A 187 10.01 2.49 -13.45
C GLY A 187 8.61 3.10 -13.51
N ALA A 188 7.56 2.36 -13.14
CA ALA A 188 6.20 2.88 -13.13
C ALA A 188 5.96 3.89 -11.99
N HIS A 189 6.74 3.80 -10.90
CA HIS A 189 6.74 4.75 -9.79
C HIS A 189 8.17 5.00 -9.31
N TRP A 190 8.44 6.21 -8.81
CA TRP A 190 9.69 6.48 -8.11
C TRP A 190 9.74 5.73 -6.79
N PHE A 191 10.93 5.38 -6.34
CA PHE A 191 11.11 4.74 -5.04
C PHE A 191 10.60 5.66 -3.94
N SER A 192 10.90 6.95 -4.05
CA SER A 192 10.51 7.93 -3.05
C SER A 192 9.00 8.17 -2.98
N ASP A 193 8.28 8.12 -4.10
CA ASP A 193 6.81 8.23 -4.14
C ASP A 193 6.14 7.14 -3.30
N VAL A 194 6.63 5.91 -3.45
CA VAL A 194 6.07 4.73 -2.78
C VAL A 194 6.45 4.69 -1.31
N TYR A 195 7.73 4.89 -0.97
CA TYR A 195 8.20 4.68 0.39
C TYR A 195 8.29 5.93 1.25
N LEU A 196 8.41 7.12 0.68
CA LEU A 196 8.42 8.37 1.45
C LEU A 196 7.09 9.08 1.30
N GLY A 197 6.54 9.18 0.09
CA GLY A 197 5.21 9.74 -0.15
C GLY A 197 4.12 8.96 0.58
N SER A 198 3.87 7.72 0.17
CA SER A 198 2.80 6.90 0.76
C SER A 198 3.03 6.61 2.25
N LEU A 199 4.27 6.40 2.69
CA LEU A 199 4.57 6.15 4.11
C LEU A 199 4.33 7.39 4.97
N SER A 200 4.70 8.58 4.51
CA SER A 200 4.44 9.81 5.25
C SER A 200 2.94 10.04 5.41
N ILE A 201 2.16 9.85 4.33
CA ILE A 201 0.69 9.90 4.38
C ILE A 201 0.16 8.87 5.38
N ALA A 202 0.63 7.62 5.32
CA ALA A 202 0.22 6.57 6.22
C ALA A 202 0.55 6.91 7.69
N LEU A 203 1.73 7.43 7.98
CA LEU A 203 2.18 7.82 9.31
C LEU A 203 1.49 9.07 9.85
N ILE A 204 0.97 9.95 8.98
CA ILE A 204 0.18 11.11 9.40
C ILE A 204 -1.28 10.72 9.60
N ALA A 205 -1.86 9.90 8.71
CA ALA A 205 -3.30 9.61 8.73
C ALA A 205 -3.67 8.44 9.64
N LEU A 206 -2.97 7.31 9.55
CA LEU A 206 -3.37 6.06 10.21
C LEU A 206 -3.26 6.10 11.74
N PRO A 207 -2.32 6.81 12.39
CA PRO A 207 -2.33 6.91 13.84
C PRO A 207 -3.60 7.53 14.41
N TRP A 208 -4.22 8.48 13.71
CA TRP A 208 -5.51 9.04 14.13
C TRP A 208 -6.64 8.02 14.11
N VAL A 209 -6.54 7.00 13.26
CA VAL A 209 -7.54 5.93 13.15
C VAL A 209 -7.24 4.80 14.15
N LEU A 210 -5.97 4.41 14.25
CA LEU A 210 -5.54 3.17 14.91
C LEU A 210 -5.01 3.37 16.34
N CYS A 211 -4.42 4.53 16.65
CA CYS A 211 -3.93 4.85 18.00
C CYS A 211 -4.99 5.55 18.87
N THR A 212 -6.09 6.01 18.27
CA THR A 212 -7.28 6.50 18.97
C THR A 212 -8.31 5.37 19.10
N PRO A 213 -9.39 5.51 19.91
CA PRO A 213 -10.43 4.50 19.94
C PRO A 213 -11.23 4.40 18.62
N LEU A 214 -11.00 5.26 17.62
CA LEU A 214 -11.83 5.37 16.42
C LEU A 214 -12.02 4.03 15.71
N ALA A 215 -10.94 3.33 15.31
CA ALA A 215 -11.05 2.05 14.62
C ALA A 215 -11.76 0.98 15.47
N ARG A 216 -11.47 0.92 16.78
CA ARG A 216 -12.08 -0.04 17.71
C ARG A 216 -13.56 0.26 17.92
N THR A 217 -13.93 1.53 18.01
CA THR A 217 -15.31 1.98 18.13
C THR A 217 -16.08 1.76 16.83
N ALA A 218 -15.49 2.05 15.68
CA ALA A 218 -16.08 1.76 14.38
C ALA A 218 -16.33 0.26 14.19
N ALA A 219 -15.31 -0.57 14.44
CA ALA A 219 -15.43 -2.02 14.35
C ALA A 219 -16.48 -2.58 15.32
N SER A 220 -16.51 -2.14 16.58
CA SER A 220 -17.52 -2.60 17.55
C SER A 220 -18.95 -2.09 17.27
N ARG A 221 -19.11 -0.91 16.66
CA ARG A 221 -20.42 -0.44 16.16
C ARG A 221 -20.88 -1.28 14.97
N MET A 222 -19.99 -1.58 14.05
CA MET A 222 -20.26 -2.45 12.91
C MET A 222 -20.64 -3.86 13.35
N GLU A 223 -19.90 -4.42 14.31
CA GLU A 223 -20.18 -5.74 14.88
C GLU A 223 -21.57 -5.81 15.52
N ARG A 224 -21.96 -4.78 16.26
CA ARG A 224 -23.32 -4.66 16.82
C ARG A 224 -24.40 -4.52 15.74
N CYS A 225 -24.12 -3.79 14.66
CA CYS A 225 -25.05 -3.67 13.54
C CYS A 225 -25.27 -5.03 12.85
N LEU A 226 -24.19 -5.74 12.55
CA LEU A 226 -24.22 -7.08 11.95
C LEU A 226 -24.91 -8.10 12.85
N ALA A 227 -24.72 -8.02 14.17
CA ALA A 227 -25.42 -8.88 15.13
C ALA A 227 -26.94 -8.67 15.10
N ARG A 228 -27.41 -7.42 14.98
CA ARG A 228 -28.85 -7.10 14.86
C ARG A 228 -29.44 -7.63 13.56
N VAL A 229 -28.72 -7.53 12.44
CA VAL A 229 -29.18 -8.07 11.15
C VAL A 229 -29.33 -9.60 11.21
N ASN A 230 -28.38 -10.30 11.84
CA ASN A 230 -28.47 -11.76 11.99
C ASN A 230 -29.62 -12.22 12.92
N GLN A 231 -30.09 -11.39 13.85
CA GLN A 231 -31.25 -11.70 14.70
C GLN A 231 -32.58 -11.57 13.94
N TYR A 232 -32.61 -10.83 12.83
CA TYR A 232 -33.80 -10.63 11.99
C TYR A 232 -33.92 -11.63 10.83
N ARG A 233 -33.03 -12.62 10.73
CA ARG A 233 -33.20 -13.72 9.77
C ARG A 233 -34.24 -14.69 10.36
N PRO A 234 -35.46 -14.81 9.78
CA PRO A 234 -36.40 -15.83 10.24
C PRO A 234 -35.73 -17.19 10.07
N GLN A 235 -35.82 -18.02 11.12
CA GLN A 235 -35.41 -19.42 11.04
C GLN A 235 -36.34 -20.08 10.01
N ALA A 236 -35.80 -20.33 8.82
CA ALA A 236 -36.44 -21.16 7.80
C ALA A 236 -36.18 -22.63 8.11
#